data_AF-A0A8T5JM83-F1
#
_entry.id   AF-A0A8T5JM83-F1
#
_cell.length_a   1.000
_cell.length_b   1.000
_cell.length_c   1.000
_cell.angle_alpha   90.00
_cell.angle_beta   90.00
_cell.angle_gamma   90.00
#
_symmetry.space_group_name_H-M   'P 1'
#
loop_
_entity.id
_entity.type
_entity.pdbx_description
1 polymer ?
#
loop_
_entity_poly.entity_id
_entity_poly.type
_entity_poly.pdbx_seq_one_letter_code
_entity_poly.pdbx_strand_id
1 'polypeptide(L)'
;MVKKRDRLEVIHDILSIVMKHKNQIKPTPLLRYSNLSSQRFADYYSELLKKELVREVVDKKGKKFIMLTDKGFKFIEKYKLIIGFIDEFDL
;
A
#
# COMPACT_ATOMS: atom_id res chain seq x y z
N MET A 1 6.64 24.29 2.53
CA MET A 1 7.13 23.15 3.35
C MET A 1 6.48 21.88 2.82
N VAL A 2 7.22 20.78 2.67
CA VAL A 2 6.63 19.49 2.24
C VAL A 2 5.74 18.98 3.38
N LYS A 3 4.42 18.90 3.17
CA LYS A 3 3.48 18.34 4.15
C LYS A 3 3.91 16.89 4.45
N LYS A 4 4.01 16.56 5.73
CA LYS A 4 4.38 15.20 6.14
C LYS A 4 3.24 14.27 5.75
N ARG A 5 3.55 13.16 5.08
CA ARG A 5 2.55 12.17 4.67
C ARG A 5 1.79 11.63 5.88
N ASP A 6 0.47 11.67 5.81
CA ASP A 6 -0.40 11.14 6.85
C ASP A 6 -0.45 9.60 6.79
N ARG A 7 -0.87 8.98 7.89
CA ARG A 7 -0.89 7.51 8.01
C ARG A 7 -1.71 6.84 6.92
N LEU A 8 -2.88 7.40 6.58
CA LEU A 8 -3.75 6.85 5.54
C LEU A 8 -3.13 7.00 4.14
N GLU A 9 -2.44 8.12 3.91
CA GLU A 9 -1.70 8.37 2.66
C GLU A 9 -0.57 7.35 2.49
N VAL A 10 0.21 7.08 3.55
CA VAL A 10 1.27 6.06 3.51
C VAL A 10 0.70 4.67 3.19
N ILE A 11 -0.43 4.29 3.79
CA ILE A 11 -1.10 3.02 3.48
C ILE A 11 -1.54 3.02 2.01
N HIS A 12 -2.21 4.09 1.56
CA HIS A 12 -2.67 4.22 0.19
C HIS A 12 -1.52 4.14 -0.83
N ASP A 13 -0.37 4.78 -0.54
CA ASP A 13 0.83 4.74 -1.37
C ASP A 13 1.35 3.32 -1.54
N ILE A 14 1.53 2.58 -0.43
CA ILE A 14 2.02 1.20 -0.47
C ILE A 14 1.08 0.32 -1.31
N LEU A 15 -0.23 0.40 -1.06
CA LEU A 15 -1.21 -0.40 -1.79
C LEU A 15 -1.25 -0.02 -3.28
N SER A 16 -1.13 1.28 -3.59
CA SER A 16 -1.07 1.79 -4.95
C SER A 16 0.17 1.31 -5.71
N ILE A 17 1.32 1.17 -5.05
CA ILE A 17 2.52 0.57 -5.65
C ILE A 17 2.22 -0.88 -6.04
N VAL A 18 1.68 -1.70 -5.13
CA VAL A 18 1.31 -3.09 -5.44
C VAL A 18 0.36 -3.15 -6.65
N MET A 19 -0.68 -2.31 -6.67
CA MET A 19 -1.63 -2.22 -7.78
C MET A 19 -0.95 -1.90 -9.12
N LYS A 20 -0.08 -0.88 -9.15
CA LYS A 20 0.65 -0.45 -10.36
C LYS A 20 1.58 -1.53 -10.92
N HIS A 21 2.09 -2.42 -10.06
CA HIS A 21 2.91 -3.57 -10.44
C HIS A 21 2.07 -4.81 -10.79
N LYS A 22 0.97 -4.64 -11.54
CA LYS A 22 0.06 -5.72 -11.96
C LYS A 22 -0.42 -6.59 -10.79
N ASN A 23 -0.65 -5.96 -9.64
CA ASN A 23 -1.02 -6.62 -8.39
C ASN A 23 -0.04 -7.69 -7.89
N GLN A 24 1.23 -7.63 -8.31
CA GLN A 24 2.23 -8.63 -7.93
C GLN A 24 3.62 -8.00 -7.84
N ILE A 25 4.12 -7.83 -6.62
CA ILE A 25 5.45 -7.24 -6.37
C ILE A 25 6.22 -8.04 -5.32
N LYS A 26 7.55 -8.07 -5.41
CA LYS A 26 8.39 -8.66 -4.36
C LYS A 26 8.53 -7.70 -3.17
N PRO A 27 8.79 -8.20 -1.94
CA PRO A 27 8.97 -7.34 -0.76
C PRO A 27 10.08 -6.28 -0.91
N THR A 28 11.24 -6.65 -1.45
CA THR A 28 12.39 -5.73 -1.56
C THR A 28 12.12 -4.56 -2.52
N PRO A 29 11.60 -4.76 -3.74
CA PRO A 29 11.12 -3.65 -4.57
C PRO A 29 10.04 -2.80 -3.89
N LEU A 30 9.06 -3.42 -3.21
CA LEU A 30 7.99 -2.67 -2.56
C LEU A 30 8.53 -1.71 -1.48
N LEU A 31 9.46 -2.17 -0.63
CA LEU A 31 10.17 -1.32 0.32
C LEU A 31 10.85 -0.13 -0.40
N ARG A 32 11.62 -0.42 -1.46
CA ARG A 32 12.36 0.62 -2.21
C ARG A 32 11.42 1.68 -2.82
N TYR A 33 10.27 1.29 -3.34
CA TYR A 33 9.30 2.21 -3.92
C TYR A 33 8.48 2.98 -2.87
N SER A 34 8.29 2.43 -1.66
CA SER A 34 7.51 3.08 -0.61
C SER A 34 8.12 4.38 -0.08
N ASN A 35 9.42 4.59 -0.33
CA ASN A 35 10.20 5.71 0.21
C ASN A 35 10.06 5.81 1.75
N LEU A 36 10.09 4.66 2.42
CA LEU A 36 10.07 4.51 3.87
C LEU A 36 11.40 3.92 4.34
N SER A 37 11.77 4.22 5.58
CA SER A 37 12.84 3.45 6.24
C SER A 37 12.40 2.00 6.43
N SER A 38 13.37 1.08 6.50
CA SER A 38 13.10 -0.36 6.68
C SER A 38 12.22 -0.65 7.89
N GLN A 39 12.45 0.06 9.01
CA GLN A 39 11.64 -0.11 10.23
C GLN A 39 10.18 0.31 10.00
N ARG A 40 9.96 1.52 9.48
CA ARG A 40 8.59 2.02 9.25
C ARG A 40 7.86 1.14 8.24
N PHE A 41 8.55 0.71 7.18
CA PHE A 41 7.97 -0.21 6.22
C PHE A 41 7.55 -1.53 6.87
N ALA A 42 8.39 -2.11 7.73
CA ALA A 42 8.04 -3.35 8.44
C ALA A 42 6.79 -3.18 9.31
N ASP A 43 6.66 -2.06 10.03
CA ASP A 43 5.50 -1.76 10.86
C ASP A 43 4.21 -1.67 10.03
N TYR A 44 4.24 -0.87 8.95
CA TYR A 44 3.10 -0.75 8.03
C TYR A 44 2.80 -2.09 7.36
N TYR A 45 3.82 -2.80 6.88
CA TYR A 45 3.65 -4.06 6.18
C TYR A 45 2.98 -5.13 7.05
N SER A 46 3.42 -5.25 8.30
CA SER A 46 2.80 -6.12 9.30
C SER A 46 1.34 -5.74 9.54
N GLU A 47 1.04 -4.45 9.62
CA GLU A 47 -0.33 -3.97 9.75
C GLU A 47 -1.20 -4.30 8.54
N LEU A 48 -0.69 -4.11 7.31
CA LEU A 48 -1.41 -4.41 6.07
C LEU A 48 -1.75 -5.90 5.96
N LEU A 49 -0.83 -6.77 6.39
CA LEU A 49 -1.07 -8.22 6.47
C LEU A 49 -2.12 -8.54 7.54
N LYS A 50 -1.98 -8.01 8.75
CA LYS A 50 -2.92 -8.22 9.87
C LYS A 50 -4.33 -7.72 9.55
N LYS A 51 -4.45 -6.65 8.77
CA LYS A 51 -5.73 -6.09 8.31
C LYS A 51 -6.26 -6.74 7.04
N GLU A 52 -5.53 -7.71 6.47
CA GLU A 52 -5.88 -8.40 5.23
C GLU A 52 -6.06 -7.44 4.04
N LEU A 53 -5.27 -6.36 3.99
CA LEU A 53 -5.22 -5.44 2.84
C LEU A 53 -4.30 -5.98 1.75
N VAL A 54 -3.28 -6.73 2.16
CA VAL A 54 -2.37 -7.46 1.27
C VAL A 54 -2.26 -8.90 1.75
N ARG A 55 -1.82 -9.77 0.84
CA ARG A 55 -1.46 -11.16 1.14
C ARG A 55 -0.12 -11.49 0.50
N GLU A 56 0.56 -12.46 1.09
CA GLU A 56 1.78 -13.03 0.53
C GLU A 56 1.43 -14.29 -0.24
N VAL A 57 1.98 -14.41 -1.46
CA VAL A 57 1.89 -15.60 -2.29
C VAL A 57 3.29 -16.08 -2.61
N VAL A 58 3.48 -17.40 -2.65
CA VAL A 58 4.75 -18.02 -3.00
C VAL A 58 4.58 -18.71 -4.35
N ASP A 59 5.49 -18.43 -5.29
CA ASP A 59 5.48 -19.11 -6.58
C ASP A 59 6.03 -20.55 -6.47
N LYS A 60 5.91 -21.33 -7.54
CA LYS A 60 6.44 -22.70 -7.63
C LYS A 60 7.97 -22.77 -7.44
N LYS A 61 8.69 -21.64 -7.48
CA LYS A 61 10.14 -21.52 -7.31
C LYS A 61 10.51 -20.96 -5.93
N GLY A 62 9.57 -20.89 -4.98
CA GLY A 62 9.81 -20.39 -3.62
C GLY A 62 9.93 -18.87 -3.51
N LYS A 63 9.64 -18.10 -4.56
CA LYS A 63 9.73 -16.64 -4.53
C LYS A 63 8.47 -16.05 -3.93
N LYS A 64 8.66 -15.18 -2.94
CA LYS A 64 7.60 -14.45 -2.25
C LYS A 64 7.15 -13.23 -3.07
N PHE A 65 5.86 -13.08 -3.24
CA PHE A 65 5.21 -11.92 -3.83
C PHE A 65 4.10 -11.42 -2.91
N ILE A 66 3.79 -10.15 -3.07
CA ILE A 66 2.77 -9.41 -2.34
C ILE A 66 1.70 -9.05 -3.35
N MET A 67 0.45 -9.33 -3.00
CA MET A 67 -0.73 -9.01 -3.80
C MET A 67 -1.77 -8.31 -2.92
N LEU A 68 -2.58 -7.44 -3.50
CA LEU A 68 -3.77 -6.90 -2.86
C LEU A 68 -4.84 -7.98 -2.71
N THR A 69 -5.59 -7.87 -1.63
CA THR A 69 -6.88 -8.54 -1.45
C THR A 69 -8.01 -7.64 -1.97
N ASP A 70 -9.23 -8.16 -2.03
CA ASP A 70 -10.42 -7.36 -2.34
C ASP A 70 -10.59 -6.17 -1.38
N LYS A 71 -10.21 -6.36 -0.11
CA LYS A 71 -10.24 -5.31 0.92
C LYS A 71 -9.19 -4.22 0.63
N GLY A 72 -8.01 -4.62 0.14
CA GLY A 72 -6.96 -3.70 -0.30
C GLY A 72 -7.42 -2.83 -1.48
N PHE A 73 -8.06 -3.42 -2.48
CA PHE A 73 -8.64 -2.68 -3.61
C PHE A 73 -9.72 -1.68 -3.13
N LYS A 74 -10.66 -2.14 -2.29
CA LYS A 74 -11.71 -1.27 -1.73
C LYS A 74 -11.14 -0.12 -0.90
N PHE A 75 -10.02 -0.32 -0.20
CA PHE A 75 -9.36 0.76 0.53
C PHE A 75 -8.85 1.85 -0.42
N ILE A 76 -8.19 1.47 -1.52
CA ILE A 76 -7.70 2.41 -2.53
C ILE A 76 -8.85 3.24 -3.11
N GLU A 77 -9.96 2.58 -3.48
CA GLU A 77 -11.14 3.26 -4.03
C GLU A 77 -11.74 4.26 -3.03
N LYS A 78 -11.97 3.84 -1.78
CA LYS A 78 -12.54 4.72 -0.75
C LYS A 78 -11.63 5.89 -0.41
N TYR A 79 -10.31 5.67 -0.37
CA TYR A 79 -9.37 6.75 -0.12
C TYR A 79 -9.43 7.82 -1.23
N LYS A 80 -9.50 7.40 -2.50
CA LYS A 80 -9.67 8.34 -3.62
C LYS A 80 -10.96 9.15 -3.53
N LEU A 81 -12.06 8.54 -3.09
CA LEU A 81 -13.32 9.26 -2.87
C LEU A 81 -13.18 10.34 -1.78
N ILE A 82 -12.46 10.04 -0.70
CA ILE A 82 -12.21 10.99 0.39
C ILE A 82 -11.36 12.16 -0.11
N ILE A 83 -10.25 11.89 -0.83
CA ILE A 83 -9.42 12.95 -1.39
C ILE A 83 -10.19 13.79 -2.40
N GLY A 84 -10.95 13.16 -3.30
CA GLY A 84 -11.78 13.90 -4.27
C GLY A 84 -12.80 14.81 -3.59
N PHE A 85 -13.40 14.35 -2.49
CA PHE A 85 -14.30 15.19 -1.69
C PHE A 85 -13.55 16.37 -1.04
N ILE A 86 -12.40 16.12 -0.42
CA ILE A 86 -11.59 17.19 0.19
C ILE A 86 -11.21 18.24 -0.86
N ASP A 87 -10.75 17.80 -2.03
CA ASP A 87 -10.37 18.68 -3.14
C ASP A 87 -11.56 19.47 -3.71
N GLU A 88 -12.76 18.85 -3.78
CA GLU A 88 -13.99 19.50 -4.27
C GLU A 88 -14.48 20.61 -3.33
N PHE A 89 -14.30 20.44 -2.03
CA PHE A 89 -14.77 21.38 -1.00
C PHE A 89 -13.67 22.28 -0.41
N ASP A 90 -12.44 22.20 -0.93
CA ASP A 90 -11.26 22.98 -0.50
C ASP A 90 -10.95 22.85 1.01
N LEU A 91 -10.96 21.60 1.51
CA LEU A 91 -10.78 21.23 2.93
C LEU A 91 -9.37 20.78 3.34
#